data_AF-A0A944KGL2-F1
#
_entry.id   AF-A0A944KGL2-F1
#
_cell.length_a   1.000
_cell.length_b   1.000
_cell.length_c   1.000
_cell.angle_alpha   90.00
_cell.angle_beta   90.00
_cell.angle_gamma   90.00
#
_symmetry.space_group_name_H-M   'P 1'
#
loop_
_entity.id
_entity.type
_entity.pdbx_description
1 polymer ?
#
loop_
_entity_poly.entity_id
_entity_poly.type
_entity_poly.pdbx_seq_one_letter_code
_entity_poly.pdbx_strand_id
1 'polypeptide(L)'
;MSNTVQNHVKPSGGLVLPAIPTQPTGEAQKPAEAPAADRTITYPLIGGGFMALECPTWCTLDHADDVRDGIHPVDLTHEGDEISIDFTTNEGTQERILSARITQFPFSSGDASSYPHMALMPDGGSGETLGYLTAAEVYGEIARVRTHLRNLQAMADQLAEACADEHAKFHRSLDQAGRSPGRDKWLSLRPDDVATMPVTYLLDCFAARVVECEPDDIPADMLATLKKGDDGELVVKMPRNLTQPLRERAVRDLFSQHLRNHRPDLFTAPAAQRGQA
;
A
#
# COMPACT_ATOMS: atom_id res chain seq x y z
N MET A 1 45.17 15.78 33.64
CA MET A 1 44.97 16.04 32.19
C MET A 1 43.52 15.70 31.89
N SER A 2 42.64 16.70 31.93
CA SER A 2 41.19 16.53 31.77
C SER A 2 40.79 16.90 30.35
N ASN A 3 40.10 15.99 29.66
CA ASN A 3 39.57 16.21 28.32
C ASN A 3 38.10 16.61 28.42
N THR A 4 37.77 17.77 27.86
CA THR A 4 36.40 18.29 27.76
C THR A 4 35.88 18.00 26.35
N VAL A 5 34.85 17.17 26.23
CA VAL A 5 34.12 16.94 24.98
C VAL A 5 32.93 17.90 24.95
N GLN A 6 32.91 18.81 23.98
CA GLN A 6 31.77 19.69 23.70
C GLN A 6 30.76 18.95 22.83
N ASN A 7 29.57 18.68 23.37
CA ASN A 7 28.42 18.21 22.61
C ASN A 7 27.65 19.40 22.05
N HIS A 8 27.66 19.54 20.71
CA HIS A 8 26.82 20.49 20.00
C HIS A 8 25.51 19.80 19.60
N VAL A 9 24.44 20.03 20.36
CA VAL A 9 23.08 19.62 20.00
C VAL A 9 22.49 20.71 19.10
N LYS A 10 22.18 20.37 17.84
CA LYS A 10 21.36 21.20 16.96
C LYS A 10 19.87 20.98 17.27
N PRO A 11 19.03 22.01 17.27
CA PRO A 11 17.58 21.83 17.37
C PRO A 11 17.04 21.28 16.05
N SER A 12 16.43 20.09 16.11
CA SER A 12 15.68 19.51 14.99
C SER A 12 14.45 20.38 14.69
N GLY A 13 14.45 20.98 13.50
CA GLY A 13 13.32 21.72 12.93
C GLY A 13 12.12 20.82 12.66
N GLY A 14 10.95 21.46 12.63
CA GLY A 14 9.64 20.82 12.68
C GLY A 14 9.39 19.77 11.60
N LEU A 15 8.76 18.68 12.04
CA LEU A 15 8.26 17.61 11.22
C LEU A 15 7.12 18.13 10.34
N VAL A 16 7.39 18.20 9.04
CA VAL A 16 6.36 18.26 8.00
C VAL A 16 5.74 16.87 7.94
N LEU A 17 4.48 16.72 8.33
CA LEU A 17 3.73 15.50 8.01
C LEU A 17 3.39 15.54 6.52
N PRO A 18 3.84 14.58 5.70
CA PRO A 18 3.37 14.49 4.33
C PRO A 18 1.86 14.22 4.34
N ALA A 19 1.15 14.81 3.38
CA ALA A 19 -0.20 14.39 3.07
C ALA A 19 -0.19 12.87 2.86
N ILE A 20 -1.13 12.15 3.46
CA ILE A 20 -1.34 10.73 3.19
C ILE A 20 -1.44 10.60 1.68
N PRO A 21 -0.46 9.96 1.03
CA PRO A 21 -0.56 9.73 -0.40
C PRO A 21 -1.87 8.97 -0.59
N THR A 22 -2.75 9.52 -1.40
CA THR A 22 -3.78 8.70 -2.02
C THR A 22 -3.01 7.53 -2.59
N GLN A 23 -3.25 6.30 -2.10
CA GLN A 23 -2.60 5.10 -2.65
C GLN A 23 -2.64 5.30 -4.16
N PRO A 24 -1.48 5.25 -4.87
CA PRO A 24 -1.50 5.32 -6.31
C PRO A 24 -2.54 4.31 -6.72
N THR A 25 -3.63 4.81 -7.30
CA THR A 25 -4.72 4.00 -7.78
C THR A 25 -4.03 3.22 -8.87
N GLY A 26 -3.58 2.00 -8.53
CA GLY A 26 -2.46 1.34 -9.21
C GLY A 26 -2.66 1.58 -10.69
N GLU A 27 -1.74 2.33 -11.31
CA GLU A 27 -1.86 2.67 -12.74
C GLU A 27 -2.25 1.37 -13.39
N ALA A 28 -3.49 1.34 -13.90
CA ALA A 28 -4.11 0.10 -14.32
C ALA A 28 -3.09 -0.56 -15.24
N GLN A 29 -2.50 -1.67 -14.79
CA GLN A 29 -1.43 -2.33 -15.52
C GLN A 29 -1.89 -2.37 -16.96
N LYS A 30 -1.19 -1.63 -17.84
CA LYS A 30 -1.54 -1.53 -19.25
C LYS A 30 -1.79 -2.98 -19.66
N PRO A 31 -3.00 -3.33 -20.16
CA PRO A 31 -3.33 -4.70 -20.48
C PRO A 31 -2.17 -5.28 -21.26
N ALA A 32 -1.58 -6.37 -20.74
CA ALA A 32 -0.41 -6.99 -21.34
C ALA A 32 -0.67 -7.09 -22.84
N GLU A 33 0.14 -6.37 -23.62
CA GLU A 33 0.06 -6.40 -25.06
C GLU A 33 0.18 -7.86 -25.48
N ALA A 34 -0.73 -8.35 -26.33
CA ALA A 34 -0.83 -9.76 -26.64
C ALA A 34 0.57 -10.33 -26.95
N PRO A 35 0.91 -11.55 -26.46
CA PRO A 35 2.25 -12.10 -26.62
C PRO A 35 2.66 -12.00 -28.09
N ALA A 36 3.76 -11.29 -28.34
CA ALA A 36 4.29 -11.15 -29.68
C ALA A 36 4.53 -12.55 -30.25
N ALA A 37 4.09 -12.77 -31.49
CA ALA A 37 4.32 -14.03 -32.21
C ALA A 37 5.81 -14.44 -32.14
N ASP A 38 6.08 -15.74 -32.18
CA ASP A 38 7.43 -16.33 -32.11
C ASP A 38 8.45 -15.47 -32.86
N ARG A 39 9.29 -14.74 -32.10
CA ARG A 39 10.25 -13.79 -32.65
C ARG A 39 11.61 -14.47 -32.74
N THR A 40 11.97 -14.96 -33.93
CA THR A 40 13.35 -15.39 -34.19
C THR A 40 14.22 -14.15 -34.41
N ILE A 41 15.21 -13.95 -33.56
CA ILE A 41 16.19 -12.86 -33.65
C ILE A 41 17.54 -13.44 -34.06
N THR A 42 18.23 -12.76 -34.99
CA THR A 42 19.58 -13.12 -35.41
C THR A 42 20.58 -12.12 -34.82
N TYR A 43 21.46 -12.61 -33.95
CA TYR A 43 22.47 -11.83 -33.24
C TYR A 43 23.83 -11.97 -33.94
N PRO A 44 24.52 -10.87 -34.26
CA PRO A 44 25.94 -10.94 -34.60
C PRO A 44 26.75 -11.32 -33.35
N LEU A 45 27.71 -12.22 -33.51
CA LEU A 45 28.56 -12.64 -32.40
C LEU A 45 29.82 -11.78 -32.31
N ILE A 46 30.19 -11.40 -31.09
CA ILE A 46 31.50 -10.80 -30.82
C ILE A 46 32.57 -11.86 -31.09
N GLY A 47 33.41 -11.63 -32.10
CA GLY A 47 34.37 -12.61 -32.62
C GLY A 47 34.01 -13.19 -34.00
N GLY A 48 32.85 -12.82 -34.56
CA GLY A 48 32.42 -13.16 -35.90
C GLY A 48 31.41 -14.31 -35.96
N GLY A 49 30.62 -14.32 -37.03
CA GLY A 49 29.50 -15.24 -37.21
C GLY A 49 28.18 -14.68 -36.69
N PHE A 50 27.14 -15.53 -36.70
CA PHE A 50 25.78 -15.17 -36.30
C PHE A 50 25.14 -16.32 -35.52
N MET A 51 24.25 -15.97 -34.61
CA MET A 51 23.43 -16.90 -33.85
C MET A 51 21.96 -16.51 -34.02
N ALA A 52 21.12 -17.46 -34.44
CA ALA A 52 19.67 -17.25 -34.50
C ALA A 52 19.02 -17.96 -33.30
N LEU A 53 18.21 -17.23 -32.54
CA LEU A 53 17.45 -17.78 -31.42
C LEU A 53 16.02 -17.27 -31.45
N GLU A 54 15.08 -18.12 -31.04
CA GLU A 54 13.70 -17.74 -30.80
C GLU A 54 13.57 -17.13 -29.40
N CYS A 55 13.12 -15.88 -29.31
CA CYS A 55 12.80 -15.33 -27.99
C CYS A 55 11.48 -15.93 -27.51
N PRO A 56 11.40 -16.35 -26.24
CA PRO A 56 10.16 -16.82 -25.66
C PRO A 56 9.06 -15.76 -25.71
N THR A 57 7.80 -16.20 -25.84
CA THR A 57 6.63 -15.32 -25.92
C THR A 57 6.38 -14.46 -24.67
N TRP A 58 7.00 -14.81 -23.54
CA TRP A 58 6.96 -14.03 -22.30
C TRP A 58 8.08 -12.97 -22.20
N CYS A 59 9.09 -13.03 -23.07
CA CYS A 59 10.21 -12.10 -23.02
C CYS A 59 9.77 -10.76 -23.58
N THR A 60 9.85 -9.70 -22.78
CA THR A 60 9.52 -8.32 -23.14
C THR A 60 10.76 -7.42 -23.26
N LEU A 61 11.96 -7.96 -22.97
CA LEU A 61 13.23 -7.28 -23.21
C LEU A 61 13.40 -6.89 -24.69
N ASP A 62 13.83 -5.64 -24.90
CA ASP A 62 14.22 -5.13 -26.21
C ASP A 62 15.68 -5.54 -26.50
N HIS A 63 15.86 -6.29 -27.59
CA HIS A 63 17.13 -6.82 -28.05
C HIS A 63 17.77 -5.98 -29.15
N ALA A 64 17.25 -4.79 -29.46
CA ALA A 64 17.76 -3.94 -30.54
C ALA A 64 19.25 -3.62 -30.40
N ASP A 65 19.70 -3.36 -29.17
CA ASP A 65 21.11 -3.06 -28.89
C ASP A 65 21.99 -4.31 -29.07
N ASP A 66 21.55 -5.48 -28.60
CA ASP A 66 22.26 -6.76 -28.79
C ASP A 66 22.45 -7.09 -30.29
N VAL A 67 21.43 -6.80 -31.11
CA VAL A 67 21.47 -7.00 -32.56
C VAL A 67 22.40 -5.99 -33.23
N ARG A 68 22.42 -4.74 -32.76
CA ARG A 68 23.26 -3.67 -33.35
C ARG A 68 24.73 -3.85 -33.02
N ASP A 69 25.03 -4.11 -31.75
CA ASP A 69 26.39 -4.05 -31.21
C ASP A 69 27.06 -5.44 -31.16
N GLY A 70 26.25 -6.50 -31.29
CA GLY A 70 26.67 -7.89 -31.17
C GLY A 70 26.80 -8.33 -29.72
N ILE A 71 26.75 -9.64 -29.50
CA ILE A 71 26.69 -10.22 -28.15
C ILE A 71 27.65 -11.41 -27.99
N HIS A 72 28.10 -11.67 -26.76
CA HIS A 72 28.63 -12.98 -26.40
C HIS A 72 27.46 -13.90 -26.03
N PRO A 73 27.41 -15.17 -26.47
CA PRO A 73 26.25 -16.03 -26.20
C PRO A 73 25.88 -16.12 -24.70
N VAL A 74 26.87 -16.14 -23.81
CA VAL A 74 26.66 -16.22 -22.35
C VAL A 74 25.96 -15.00 -21.76
N ASP A 75 25.99 -13.85 -22.45
CA ASP A 75 25.35 -12.61 -22.00
C ASP A 75 23.92 -12.48 -22.53
N LEU A 76 23.46 -13.39 -23.42
CA LEU A 76 22.09 -13.37 -23.87
C LEU A 76 21.15 -13.70 -22.72
N THR A 77 20.26 -12.77 -22.42
CA THR A 77 19.23 -12.89 -21.39
C THR A 77 17.83 -12.75 -22.01
N HIS A 78 16.84 -13.38 -21.42
CA HIS A 78 15.44 -13.11 -21.70
C HIS A 78 14.78 -12.66 -20.41
N GLU A 79 14.06 -11.54 -20.47
CA GLU A 79 13.38 -10.98 -19.31
C GLU A 79 11.92 -10.67 -19.66
N GLY A 80 11.01 -11.08 -18.78
CA GLY A 80 9.61 -10.66 -18.82
C GLY A 80 9.36 -9.39 -18.02
N ASP A 81 8.11 -8.94 -18.01
CA ASP A 81 7.71 -7.74 -17.28
C ASP A 81 8.01 -7.86 -15.78
N GLU A 82 8.52 -6.76 -15.22
CA GLU A 82 8.72 -6.65 -13.78
C GLU A 82 7.41 -6.31 -13.07
N ILE A 83 7.17 -7.02 -11.97
CA ILE A 83 6.22 -6.61 -10.95
C ILE A 83 6.99 -6.10 -9.73
N SER A 84 6.52 -5.00 -9.14
CA SER A 84 7.12 -4.39 -7.95
C SER A 84 6.10 -4.04 -6.88
N ILE A 85 6.57 -3.99 -5.64
CA ILE A 85 5.89 -3.36 -4.51
C ILE A 85 6.72 -2.14 -4.12
N ASP A 86 6.16 -0.97 -4.40
CA ASP A 86 6.77 0.31 -4.09
C ASP A 86 6.09 0.95 -2.85
N PHE A 87 6.84 1.70 -2.06
CA PHE A 87 6.34 2.47 -0.92
C PHE A 87 6.97 3.85 -0.87
N THR A 88 6.21 4.81 -0.35
CA THR A 88 6.71 6.17 -0.11
C THR A 88 7.21 6.27 1.32
N THR A 89 8.47 6.66 1.51
CA THR A 89 9.05 6.92 2.83
C THR A 89 8.43 8.18 3.45
N ASN A 90 8.67 8.38 4.75
CA ASN A 90 8.26 9.61 5.44
C ASN A 90 8.90 10.88 4.85
N GLU A 91 10.00 10.73 4.11
CA GLU A 91 10.69 11.83 3.41
C GLU A 91 10.11 12.10 2.01
N GLY A 92 9.11 11.31 1.58
CA GLY A 92 8.48 11.43 0.27
C GLY A 92 9.21 10.67 -0.85
N THR A 93 10.29 9.95 -0.53
CA THR A 93 11.05 9.14 -1.48
C THR A 93 10.28 7.86 -1.80
N GLN A 94 10.17 7.49 -3.08
CA GLN A 94 9.67 6.17 -3.47
C GLN A 94 10.80 5.16 -3.36
N GLU A 95 10.58 4.10 -2.60
CA GLU A 95 11.48 2.96 -2.45
C GLU A 95 10.77 1.67 -2.88
N ARG A 96 11.53 0.70 -3.38
CA ARG A 96 11.02 -0.60 -3.85
C ARG A 96 11.42 -1.68 -2.85
N ILE A 97 10.44 -2.38 -2.28
CA ILE A 97 10.65 -3.42 -1.23
C ILE A 97 10.81 -4.81 -1.83
N LEU A 98 10.17 -5.04 -2.98
CA LEU A 98 10.19 -6.34 -3.62
C LEU A 98 9.92 -6.19 -5.10
N SER A 99 10.72 -6.84 -5.92
CA SER A 99 10.47 -7.01 -7.34
C SER A 99 10.69 -8.44 -7.78
N ALA A 100 9.94 -8.86 -8.79
CA ALA A 100 10.10 -10.15 -9.42
C ALA A 100 9.86 -10.02 -10.93
N ARG A 101 10.60 -10.83 -11.70
CA ARG A 101 10.38 -11.01 -13.13
C ARG A 101 10.77 -12.44 -13.53
N ILE A 102 10.30 -12.87 -14.70
CA ILE A 102 10.77 -14.10 -15.33
C ILE A 102 12.09 -13.78 -16.02
N THR A 103 13.09 -14.62 -15.81
CA THR A 103 14.43 -14.46 -16.39
C THR A 103 14.95 -15.80 -16.91
N GLN A 104 15.79 -15.76 -17.94
CA GLN A 104 16.51 -16.91 -18.47
C GLN A 104 17.83 -16.45 -19.10
N PHE A 105 18.92 -17.18 -18.84
CA PHE A 105 20.21 -17.01 -19.51
C PHE A 105 20.50 -18.29 -20.31
N PRO A 106 20.05 -18.43 -21.57
CA PRO A 106 20.00 -19.72 -22.26
C PRO A 106 21.35 -20.44 -22.38
N PHE A 107 22.46 -19.69 -22.34
CA PHE A 107 23.81 -20.20 -22.48
C PHE A 107 24.63 -20.16 -21.19
N SER A 108 24.02 -19.85 -20.04
CA SER A 108 24.71 -19.94 -18.77
C SER A 108 25.04 -21.40 -18.46
N SER A 109 26.22 -21.63 -17.88
CA SER A 109 26.67 -22.95 -17.47
C SER A 109 26.90 -22.98 -15.96
N GLY A 110 26.38 -23.99 -15.28
CA GLY A 110 26.71 -24.24 -13.87
C GLY A 110 25.65 -23.83 -12.86
N ASP A 111 24.53 -23.25 -13.29
CA ASP A 111 23.36 -23.01 -12.45
C ASP A 111 22.05 -23.34 -13.18
N ALA A 112 20.92 -23.21 -12.47
CA ALA A 112 19.58 -23.45 -13.02
C ALA A 112 19.10 -22.31 -13.96
N SER A 113 19.92 -21.29 -14.22
CA SER A 113 19.48 -20.08 -14.94
C SER A 113 19.33 -20.27 -16.45
N SER A 114 19.84 -21.38 -16.99
CA SER A 114 19.62 -21.83 -18.38
C SER A 114 18.16 -22.19 -18.68
N TYR A 115 17.35 -22.43 -17.66
CA TYR A 115 15.89 -22.61 -17.77
C TYR A 115 15.17 -21.35 -17.27
N PRO A 116 13.94 -21.07 -17.75
CA PRO A 116 13.13 -19.98 -17.22
C PRO A 116 12.92 -20.13 -15.71
N HIS A 117 13.20 -19.07 -14.97
CA HIS A 117 13.09 -19.01 -13.53
C HIS A 117 12.53 -17.65 -13.10
N MET A 118 12.05 -17.55 -11.86
CA MET A 118 11.76 -16.26 -11.27
C MET A 118 13.02 -15.74 -10.58
N ALA A 119 13.46 -14.54 -10.97
CA ALA A 119 14.45 -13.78 -10.24
C ALA A 119 13.74 -12.94 -9.17
N LEU A 120 14.10 -13.14 -7.90
CA LEU A 120 13.58 -12.35 -6.78
C LEU A 120 14.61 -11.30 -6.36
N MET A 121 14.20 -10.02 -6.35
CA MET A 121 15.07 -8.89 -6.04
C MET A 121 14.50 -8.10 -4.84
N PRO A 122 15.25 -7.93 -3.74
CA PRO A 122 14.78 -7.28 -2.51
C PRO A 122 14.80 -5.76 -2.63
N ASP A 123 15.65 -5.23 -3.49
CA ASP A 123 15.67 -3.85 -3.90
C ASP A 123 15.85 -3.82 -5.42
N GLY A 124 14.87 -3.31 -6.16
CA GLY A 124 14.97 -3.27 -7.63
C GLY A 124 16.06 -2.33 -8.15
N GLY A 125 16.84 -1.70 -7.26
CA GLY A 125 17.95 -0.80 -7.59
C GLY A 125 19.34 -1.44 -7.54
N SER A 126 19.57 -2.55 -6.81
CA SER A 126 20.91 -3.14 -6.69
C SER A 126 21.30 -4.03 -7.87
N GLY A 127 20.30 -4.59 -8.57
CA GLY A 127 20.51 -5.68 -9.52
C GLY A 127 20.88 -7.01 -8.87
N GLU A 128 20.89 -7.11 -7.53
CA GLU A 128 21.20 -8.33 -6.81
C GLU A 128 19.97 -9.26 -6.81
N THR A 129 20.12 -10.40 -7.48
CA THR A 129 19.11 -11.46 -7.44
C THR A 129 19.37 -12.35 -6.22
N LEU A 130 18.41 -12.41 -5.28
CA LEU A 130 18.51 -13.25 -4.08
C LEU A 130 18.53 -14.75 -4.40
N GLY A 131 17.95 -15.13 -5.54
CA GLY A 131 17.96 -16.49 -6.01
C GLY A 131 17.07 -16.69 -7.23
N TYR A 132 17.30 -17.81 -7.89
CA TYR A 132 16.51 -18.29 -9.01
C TYR A 132 15.55 -19.36 -8.51
N LEU A 133 14.25 -19.12 -8.68
CA LEU A 133 13.21 -19.99 -8.17
C LEU A 133 12.52 -20.75 -9.30
N THR A 134 12.39 -22.06 -9.11
CA THR A 134 11.52 -22.91 -9.94
C THR A 134 10.05 -22.58 -9.70
N ALA A 135 9.16 -22.98 -10.63
CA ALA A 135 7.73 -22.75 -10.47
C ALA A 135 7.16 -23.28 -9.13
N ALA A 136 7.62 -24.44 -8.66
CA ALA A 136 7.18 -25.00 -7.38
C ALA A 136 7.61 -24.13 -6.18
N GLU A 137 8.83 -23.59 -6.22
CA GLU A 137 9.36 -22.71 -5.18
C GLU A 137 8.65 -21.34 -5.21
N VAL A 138 8.31 -20.83 -6.40
CA VAL A 138 7.48 -19.62 -6.56
C VAL A 138 6.14 -19.78 -5.85
N TYR A 139 5.45 -20.92 -6.02
CA TYR A 139 4.21 -21.18 -5.27
C TYR A 139 4.42 -21.24 -3.76
N GLY A 140 5.56 -21.78 -3.31
CA GLY A 140 5.97 -21.75 -1.91
C GLY A 140 6.15 -20.32 -1.38
N GLU A 141 6.81 -19.45 -2.13
CA GLU A 141 6.96 -18.04 -1.77
C GLU A 141 5.64 -17.29 -1.76
N ILE A 142 4.75 -17.52 -2.72
CA ILE A 142 3.39 -16.94 -2.73
C ILE A 142 2.65 -17.31 -1.44
N ALA A 143 2.76 -18.56 -0.98
CA ALA A 143 2.14 -18.99 0.27
C ALA A 143 2.76 -18.30 1.51
N ARG A 144 4.08 -18.10 1.51
CA ARG A 144 4.78 -17.33 2.57
C ARG A 144 4.35 -15.87 2.60
N VAL A 145 4.34 -15.19 1.46
CA VAL A 145 3.89 -13.79 1.34
C VAL A 145 2.44 -13.63 1.78
N ARG A 146 1.52 -14.52 1.36
CA ARG A 146 0.12 -14.50 1.82
C ARG A 146 -0.01 -14.67 3.33
N THR A 147 0.85 -15.49 3.93
CA THR A 147 0.87 -15.65 5.40
C THR A 147 1.40 -14.39 6.08
N HIS A 148 2.45 -13.79 5.53
CA HIS A 148 2.98 -12.52 6.04
C HIS A 148 1.96 -11.39 5.94
N LEU A 149 1.22 -11.27 4.82
CA LEU A 149 0.15 -10.29 4.65
C LEU A 149 -0.95 -10.44 5.72
N ARG A 150 -1.36 -11.67 6.04
CA ARG A 150 -2.32 -11.92 7.14
C ARG A 150 -1.77 -11.47 8.49
N ASN A 151 -0.48 -11.68 8.74
CA ASN A 151 0.16 -11.22 9.98
C ASN A 151 0.24 -9.68 10.04
N LEU A 152 0.53 -9.02 8.92
CA LEU A 152 0.52 -7.55 8.82
C LEU A 152 -0.90 -6.99 9.04
N GLN A 153 -1.93 -7.63 8.49
CA GLN A 153 -3.32 -7.26 8.76
C GLN A 153 -3.65 -7.36 10.25
N ALA A 154 -3.30 -8.48 10.89
CA ALA A 154 -3.50 -8.64 12.34
C ALA A 154 -2.73 -7.58 13.15
N MET A 155 -1.54 -7.18 12.71
CA MET A 155 -0.77 -6.11 13.34
C MET A 155 -1.43 -4.73 13.15
N ALA A 156 -1.99 -4.46 11.98
CA ALA A 156 -2.76 -3.25 11.71
C ALA A 156 -4.01 -3.16 12.61
N ASP A 157 -4.72 -4.27 12.79
CA ASP A 157 -5.87 -4.36 13.71
C ASP A 157 -5.43 -4.08 15.16
N GLN A 158 -4.31 -4.66 15.61
CA GLN A 158 -3.74 -4.38 16.93
C GLN A 158 -3.35 -2.92 17.11
N LEU A 159 -2.80 -2.28 16.08
CA LEU A 159 -2.47 -0.87 16.11
C LEU A 159 -3.73 0.00 16.22
N ALA A 160 -4.79 -0.33 15.49
CA ALA A 160 -6.08 0.36 15.57
C ALA A 160 -6.71 0.27 16.97
N GLU A 161 -6.66 -0.89 17.61
CA GLU A 161 -7.10 -1.08 19.00
C GLU A 161 -6.26 -0.25 19.96
N ALA A 162 -4.93 -0.24 19.81
CA ALA A 162 -4.04 0.57 20.64
C ALA A 162 -4.32 2.08 20.50
N CYS A 163 -4.61 2.55 19.29
CA CYS A 163 -5.03 3.94 19.04
C CYS A 163 -6.35 4.26 19.77
N ALA A 164 -7.34 3.38 19.70
CA ALA A 164 -8.62 3.55 20.39
C ALA A 164 -8.44 3.58 21.92
N ASP A 165 -7.59 2.71 22.47
CA ASP A 165 -7.25 2.67 23.90
C ASP A 165 -6.60 3.97 24.38
N GLU A 166 -5.63 4.50 23.62
CA GLU A 166 -4.98 5.78 23.93
C GLU A 166 -5.98 6.95 23.87
N HIS A 167 -6.84 6.99 22.84
CA HIS A 167 -7.90 7.99 22.76
C HIS A 167 -8.88 7.88 23.95
N ALA A 168 -9.22 6.66 24.37
CA ALA A 168 -10.07 6.42 25.54
C ALA A 168 -9.40 6.86 26.85
N LYS A 169 -8.10 6.60 27.02
CA LYS A 169 -7.32 7.08 28.19
C LYS A 169 -7.32 8.60 28.26
N PHE A 170 -7.11 9.26 27.12
CA PHE A 170 -7.16 10.71 27.02
C PHE A 170 -8.50 11.27 27.51
N HIS A 171 -9.63 10.76 27.01
CA HIS A 171 -10.95 11.23 27.45
C HIS A 171 -11.27 10.90 28.92
N ARG A 172 -10.87 9.73 29.42
CA ARG A 172 -10.99 9.43 30.87
C ARG A 172 -10.23 10.44 31.73
N SER A 173 -9.06 10.92 31.26
CA SER A 173 -8.30 11.96 31.98
C SER A 173 -9.03 13.31 31.98
N LEU A 174 -9.70 13.67 30.89
CA LEU A 174 -10.52 14.88 30.80
C LEU A 174 -11.75 14.79 31.72
N ASP A 175 -12.39 13.63 31.78
CA ASP A 175 -13.52 13.37 32.68
C ASP A 175 -13.11 13.55 34.15
N GLN A 176 -11.99 12.95 34.55
CA GLN A 176 -11.44 13.10 35.91
C GLN A 176 -11.08 14.54 36.25
N ALA A 177 -10.67 15.33 35.25
CA ALA A 177 -10.38 16.75 35.41
C ALA A 177 -11.62 17.66 35.36
N GLY A 178 -12.83 17.10 35.17
CA GLY A 178 -14.06 17.88 35.02
C GLY A 178 -14.14 18.66 33.70
N ARG A 179 -13.39 18.24 32.67
CA ARG A 179 -13.31 18.87 31.34
C ARG A 179 -13.84 17.97 30.23
N SER A 180 -14.74 17.05 30.58
CA SER A 180 -15.32 16.10 29.63
C SER A 180 -15.98 16.83 28.47
N PRO A 181 -15.69 16.44 27.21
CA PRO A 181 -16.47 16.92 26.06
C PRO A 181 -17.87 16.27 26.00
N GLY A 182 -18.22 15.37 26.92
CA GLY A 182 -19.53 14.73 26.96
C GLY A 182 -19.80 13.92 25.69
N ARG A 183 -20.81 14.32 24.90
CA ARG A 183 -21.21 13.66 23.65
C ARG A 183 -20.28 13.97 22.47
N ASP A 184 -19.35 14.91 22.63
CA ASP A 184 -18.51 15.40 21.54
C ASP A 184 -17.08 14.82 21.56
N LYS A 185 -16.90 13.59 22.07
CA LYS A 185 -15.59 12.90 22.07
C LYS A 185 -15.01 12.76 20.66
N TRP A 186 -15.86 12.65 19.65
CA TRP A 186 -15.45 12.54 18.25
C TRP A 186 -14.75 13.79 17.71
N LEU A 187 -14.86 14.96 18.35
CA LEU A 187 -14.20 16.19 17.89
C LEU A 187 -12.66 16.14 17.97
N SER A 188 -12.10 15.22 18.75
CA SER A 188 -10.65 14.98 18.82
C SER A 188 -10.15 13.89 17.86
N LEU A 189 -11.05 13.19 17.16
CA LEU A 189 -10.67 12.18 16.17
C LEU A 189 -10.18 12.85 14.89
N ARG A 190 -9.13 12.27 14.31
CA ARG A 190 -8.64 12.58 12.96
C ARG A 190 -9.35 11.71 11.93
N PRO A 191 -9.31 12.08 10.63
CA PRO A 191 -9.85 11.23 9.57
C PRO A 191 -9.32 9.80 9.60
N ASP A 192 -8.01 9.63 9.86
CA ASP A 192 -7.37 8.30 9.92
C ASP A 192 -7.85 7.47 11.11
N ASP A 193 -8.14 8.11 12.24
CA ASP A 193 -8.66 7.44 13.42
C ASP A 193 -10.03 6.84 13.11
N VAL A 194 -10.91 7.59 12.42
CA VAL A 194 -12.24 7.10 12.00
C VAL A 194 -12.13 5.95 10.98
N ALA A 195 -11.15 6.03 10.08
CA ALA A 195 -10.92 5.01 9.07
C ALA A 195 -10.43 3.69 9.66
N THR A 196 -9.69 3.72 10.78
CA THR A 196 -8.96 2.55 11.29
C THR A 196 -9.49 2.00 12.62
N MET A 197 -9.89 2.85 13.58
CA MET A 197 -10.30 2.40 14.94
C MET A 197 -11.50 1.46 14.92
N PRO A 198 -11.69 0.54 15.88
CA PRO A 198 -12.83 -0.38 15.92
C PRO A 198 -14.19 0.35 15.81
N VAL A 199 -15.12 -0.19 15.00
CA VAL A 199 -16.44 0.44 14.80
C VAL A 199 -17.24 0.55 16.10
N THR A 200 -17.12 -0.44 16.99
CA THR A 200 -17.72 -0.43 18.33
C THR A 200 -17.26 0.77 19.15
N TYR A 201 -15.97 1.11 19.08
CA TYR A 201 -15.41 2.29 19.74
C TYR A 201 -15.89 3.60 19.12
N LEU A 202 -15.97 3.66 17.79
CA LEU A 202 -16.49 4.84 17.09
C LEU A 202 -17.95 5.10 17.41
N LEU A 203 -18.79 4.06 17.51
CA LEU A 203 -20.18 4.19 17.92
C LEU A 203 -20.31 4.87 19.30
N ASP A 204 -19.44 4.53 20.27
CA ASP A 204 -19.39 5.23 21.57
C ASP A 204 -18.93 6.70 21.41
N CYS A 205 -17.86 6.94 20.64
CA CYS A 205 -17.30 8.28 20.47
C CYS A 205 -18.29 9.26 19.83
N PHE A 206 -19.07 8.78 18.86
CA PHE A 206 -20.09 9.57 18.17
C PHE A 206 -21.45 9.57 18.91
N ALA A 207 -21.56 8.89 20.06
CA ALA A 207 -22.82 8.65 20.75
C ALA A 207 -23.91 8.20 19.76
N ALA A 208 -23.58 7.17 18.98
CA ALA A 208 -24.36 6.71 17.86
C ALA A 208 -24.85 5.26 18.06
N ARG A 209 -26.06 4.97 17.56
CA ARG A 209 -26.60 3.61 17.51
C ARG A 209 -26.91 3.15 16.10
N VAL A 210 -26.83 1.84 15.90
CA VAL A 210 -27.18 1.19 14.63
C VAL A 210 -28.62 0.68 14.69
N VAL A 211 -29.40 0.98 13.65
CA VAL A 211 -30.76 0.47 13.45
C VAL A 211 -30.81 -0.24 12.11
N GLU A 212 -31.11 -1.53 12.15
CA GLU A 212 -31.29 -2.31 10.93
C GLU A 212 -32.71 -2.14 10.39
N CYS A 213 -32.82 -1.81 9.11
CA CYS A 213 -34.09 -1.57 8.42
C CYS A 213 -34.24 -2.42 7.16
N GLU A 214 -35.40 -2.34 6.52
CA GLU A 214 -35.60 -2.97 5.23
C GLU A 214 -34.82 -2.18 4.15
N PRO A 215 -34.40 -2.83 3.05
CA PRO A 215 -33.64 -2.15 1.99
C PRO A 215 -34.36 -0.93 1.41
N ASP A 216 -35.69 -0.99 1.32
CA ASP A 216 -36.53 0.09 0.76
C ASP A 216 -36.53 1.37 1.62
N ASP A 217 -36.08 1.28 2.89
CA ASP A 217 -35.97 2.43 3.79
C ASP A 217 -34.69 3.26 3.56
N ILE A 218 -33.76 2.76 2.72
CA ILE A 218 -32.48 3.39 2.40
C ILE A 218 -32.49 3.83 0.92
N PRO A 219 -31.99 5.03 0.58
CA PRO A 219 -31.84 5.44 -0.81
C PRO A 219 -31.05 4.41 -1.63
N ALA A 220 -31.51 4.14 -2.86
CA ALA A 220 -30.97 3.07 -3.70
C ALA A 220 -29.45 3.21 -4.03
N ASP A 221 -28.90 4.40 -3.88
CA ASP A 221 -27.49 4.75 -4.12
C ASP A 221 -26.62 4.71 -2.84
N MET A 222 -27.19 4.36 -1.69
CA MET A 222 -26.51 4.38 -0.39
C MET A 222 -26.52 3.02 0.30
N LEU A 223 -25.44 2.72 1.03
CA LEU A 223 -25.37 1.53 1.89
C LEU A 223 -25.97 1.77 3.29
N ALA A 224 -25.97 3.01 3.76
CA ALA A 224 -26.49 3.41 5.05
C ALA A 224 -26.81 4.91 5.07
N THR A 225 -27.59 5.36 6.04
CA THR A 225 -27.83 6.80 6.29
C THR A 225 -27.55 7.16 7.74
N LEU A 226 -27.05 8.38 7.96
CA LEU A 226 -26.84 8.94 9.29
C LEU A 226 -27.88 10.04 9.53
N LYS A 227 -28.68 9.92 10.59
CA LYS A 227 -29.68 10.93 11.00
C LYS A 227 -29.55 11.25 12.48
N LYS A 228 -29.97 12.44 12.88
CA LYS A 228 -30.11 12.81 14.30
C LYS A 228 -31.48 12.36 14.78
N GLY A 229 -31.53 11.54 15.83
CA GLY A 229 -32.77 11.11 16.49
C GLY A 229 -33.37 12.21 17.37
N ASP A 230 -34.55 11.94 17.92
CA ASP A 230 -35.33 12.91 18.71
C ASP A 230 -34.57 13.37 19.98
N ASP A 231 -33.78 12.48 20.58
CA ASP A 231 -32.95 12.76 21.77
C ASP A 231 -31.59 13.39 21.43
N GLY A 232 -31.41 13.76 20.16
CA GLY A 232 -30.16 14.30 19.61
C GLY A 232 -29.05 13.28 19.40
N GLU A 233 -29.30 11.99 19.64
CA GLU A 233 -28.40 10.87 19.36
C GLU A 233 -28.21 10.69 17.84
N LEU A 234 -27.03 10.24 17.40
CA LEU A 234 -26.84 9.86 16.01
C LEU A 234 -27.36 8.44 15.76
N VAL A 235 -28.15 8.26 14.69
CA VAL A 235 -28.74 6.98 14.31
C VAL A 235 -28.23 6.59 12.93
N VAL A 236 -27.48 5.50 12.87
CA VAL A 236 -27.05 4.87 11.61
C VAL A 236 -28.11 3.86 11.19
N LYS A 237 -28.80 4.12 10.08
CA LYS A 237 -29.74 3.16 9.48
C LYS A 237 -29.06 2.38 8.36
N MET A 238 -29.19 1.06 8.35
CA MET A 238 -28.60 0.21 7.30
C MET A 238 -29.45 -1.04 7.02
N PRO A 239 -29.39 -1.60 5.79
CA PRO A 239 -30.11 -2.83 5.46
C PRO A 239 -29.60 -4.05 6.25
N ARG A 240 -30.52 -4.91 6.67
CA ARG A 240 -30.21 -6.15 7.43
C ARG A 240 -29.29 -7.11 6.68
N ASN A 241 -29.41 -7.16 5.36
CA ASN A 241 -28.71 -8.08 4.48
C ASN A 241 -27.25 -7.69 4.16
N LEU A 242 -26.74 -6.56 4.68
CA LEU A 242 -25.34 -6.22 4.50
C LEU A 242 -24.42 -7.16 5.29
N THR A 243 -23.34 -7.60 4.64
CA THR A 243 -22.27 -8.36 5.30
C THR A 243 -21.54 -7.48 6.31
N GLN A 244 -20.96 -8.08 7.34
CA GLN A 244 -20.25 -7.34 8.40
C GLN A 244 -19.19 -6.35 7.86
N PRO A 245 -18.31 -6.74 6.89
CA PRO A 245 -17.33 -5.79 6.35
C PRO A 245 -17.97 -4.59 5.64
N LEU A 246 -19.09 -4.79 4.93
CA LEU A 246 -19.80 -3.70 4.27
C LEU A 246 -20.49 -2.78 5.28
N ARG A 247 -21.03 -3.34 6.37
CA ARG A 247 -21.61 -2.57 7.48
C ARG A 247 -20.58 -1.67 8.12
N GLU A 248 -19.42 -2.23 8.48
CA GLU A 248 -18.34 -1.48 9.11
C GLU A 248 -17.83 -0.36 8.21
N ARG A 249 -17.61 -0.65 6.92
CA ARG A 249 -17.25 0.35 5.93
C ARG A 249 -18.29 1.48 5.84
N ALA A 250 -19.58 1.14 5.75
CA ALA A 250 -20.64 2.14 5.65
C ALA A 250 -20.70 3.06 6.89
N VAL A 251 -20.50 2.51 8.09
CA VAL A 251 -20.42 3.31 9.32
C VAL A 251 -19.24 4.28 9.28
N ARG A 252 -18.06 3.80 8.86
CA ARG A 252 -16.85 4.64 8.74
C ARG A 252 -17.01 5.75 7.73
N ASP A 253 -17.60 5.47 6.58
CA ASP A 253 -17.86 6.46 5.53
C ASP A 253 -18.79 7.57 6.04
N LEU A 254 -19.87 7.19 6.74
CA LEU A 254 -20.81 8.13 7.35
C LEU A 254 -20.17 9.00 8.45
N PHE A 255 -19.36 8.40 9.32
CA PHE A 255 -18.65 9.16 10.37
C PHE A 255 -17.55 10.05 9.81
N SER A 256 -16.84 9.61 8.77
CA SER A 256 -15.85 10.43 8.06
C SER A 256 -16.53 11.63 7.39
N GLN A 257 -17.68 11.42 6.77
CA GLN A 257 -18.49 12.50 6.19
C GLN A 257 -19.01 13.45 7.28
N HIS A 258 -19.47 12.93 8.41
CA HIS A 258 -19.91 13.74 9.55
C HIS A 258 -18.78 14.61 10.08
N LEU A 259 -17.59 14.02 10.27
CA LEU A 259 -16.39 14.73 10.70
C LEU A 259 -16.03 15.83 9.69
N ARG A 260 -16.07 15.54 8.38
CA ARG A 260 -15.80 16.53 7.32
C ARG A 260 -16.76 17.71 7.34
N ASN A 261 -18.04 17.47 7.60
CA ASN A 261 -19.05 18.53 7.65
C ASN A 261 -18.88 19.48 8.84
N HIS A 262 -18.32 18.99 9.96
CA HIS A 262 -18.16 19.79 11.19
C HIS A 262 -16.74 20.28 11.44
N ARG A 263 -15.75 19.58 10.87
CA ARG A 263 -14.30 19.85 10.97
C ARG A 263 -13.65 19.85 9.58
N PRO A 264 -14.07 20.73 8.66
CA PRO A 264 -13.51 20.77 7.31
C PRO A 264 -12.00 21.12 7.32
N ASP A 265 -11.54 21.79 8.38
CA ASP A 265 -10.14 22.13 8.63
C ASP A 265 -9.20 20.91 8.63
N LEU A 266 -9.70 19.75 9.08
CA LEU A 266 -8.93 18.51 9.15
C LEU A 266 -8.75 17.83 7.77
N PHE A 267 -9.51 18.23 6.76
CA PHE A 267 -9.51 17.62 5.42
C PHE A 267 -8.87 18.50 4.36
N THR A 268 -8.74 19.80 4.61
CA THR A 268 -7.89 20.66 3.80
C THR A 268 -6.44 20.30 4.04
N ALA A 269 -5.75 19.83 2.99
CA ALA A 269 -4.29 19.73 3.02
C ALA A 269 -3.76 21.10 3.52
N PRO A 270 -2.85 21.12 4.52
CA PRO A 270 -2.29 22.37 5.00
C PRO A 270 -1.78 23.11 3.78
N ALA A 271 -2.27 24.33 3.55
CA ALA A 271 -1.87 25.14 2.41
C ALA A 271 -0.34 25.14 2.42
N ALA A 272 0.27 24.46 1.44
CA ALA A 272 1.72 24.36 1.35
C ALA A 272 2.23 25.77 1.56
N GLN A 273 2.92 26.02 2.68
CA GLN A 273 3.55 27.29 2.94
C GLN A 273 4.55 27.43 1.81
N ARG A 274 4.13 28.09 0.72
CA ARG A 274 4.94 28.33 -0.46
C ARG A 274 6.13 29.11 0.07
N GLY A 275 7.27 28.42 0.18
CA GLY A 275 8.52 29.02 0.57
C GLY A 275 8.72 30.27 -0.27
N GLN A 276 8.69 31.43 0.38
CA GLN A 276 9.39 32.59 -0.13
C GLN A 276 10.87 32.18 -0.13
N ALA A 277 11.40 32.11 -1.35
CA ALA A 277 12.81 31.86 -1.63
C ALA A 277 13.71 32.94 -1.03
#